data_AF-W1QDQ9-F1
#
_entry.id   AF-W1QDQ9-F1
#
_cell.length_a   1.000
_cell.length_b   1.000
_cell.length_c   1.000
_cell.angle_alpha   90.00
_cell.angle_beta   90.00
_cell.angle_gamma   90.00
#
_symmetry.space_group_name_H-M   'P 1'
#
loop_
_entity.id
_entity.type
_entity.pdbx_description
1 polymer ?
#
loop_
_entity_poly.entity_id
_entity_poly.type
_entity_poly.pdbx_seq_one_letter_code
_entity_poly.pdbx_strand_id
1 'polypeptide(L)'
;MNAPSTPRHPEPDQEVELTDHDIPKDLAEALDLSSDSEEAVGSESVEMVPTATTGSIDDFTDLDATINRPSPVNPFGQNRGLTASEPPRLVRRPPQRPRKLSGAQQSRLVAYMDAKLLQIQRMFIKYLSLRNDDDENDVDDEQAEKSPLAEIDASPPPQAEPDDVSKYTLDRLLEQVTSAVLLLWVSLYGTEKIPAIYHSNLADSEPEDELQIDLIDPSTVVGQPAYLIRIMGDLADYLEKYRLDSFQDFQLVLELLAKIDNFASILIDQTEKPIFSTTDKVRMDSIVQRTKILMVAKFEEFQAAVDASETDERGKRGAHSGRDLLPTYQLLVGEIYEGITDRTSI
;
A
#
# COMPACT_ATOMS: atom_id res chain seq x y z
N MET A 1 -26.10 -8.19 51.64
CA MET A 1 -25.87 -7.00 50.81
C MET A 1 -26.50 -7.29 49.46
N ASN A 2 -27.61 -6.64 49.14
CA ASN A 2 -28.32 -6.89 47.89
C ASN A 2 -27.62 -6.11 46.77
N ALA A 3 -27.16 -6.81 45.74
CA ALA A 3 -26.59 -6.18 44.56
C ALA A 3 -27.68 -5.36 43.86
N PRO A 4 -27.36 -4.16 43.35
CA PRO A 4 -28.31 -3.36 42.58
C PRO A 4 -28.69 -4.11 41.29
N SER A 5 -29.99 -4.11 40.97
CA SER A 5 -30.49 -4.73 39.74
C SER A 5 -29.92 -3.98 38.54
N THR A 6 -29.35 -4.73 37.60
CA THR A 6 -28.90 -4.18 36.32
C THR A 6 -30.11 -3.66 35.51
N PRO A 7 -29.97 -2.52 34.82
CA PRO A 7 -31.00 -2.01 33.92
C PRO A 7 -31.27 -3.01 32.79
N ARG A 8 -32.54 -3.18 32.42
CA ARG A 8 -32.91 -3.97 31.23
C ARG A 8 -32.66 -3.14 29.99
N HIS A 9 -31.95 -3.72 29.01
CA HIS A 9 -31.79 -3.12 27.70
C HIS A 9 -33.14 -3.09 26.95
N PRO A 10 -33.39 -2.04 26.14
CA PRO A 10 -34.56 -1.97 25.27
C PRO A 10 -34.53 -3.08 24.21
N GLU A 11 -35.70 -3.47 23.71
CA GLU A 11 -35.83 -4.46 22.64
C GLU A 11 -35.39 -3.90 21.27
N PRO A 12 -35.07 -4.76 20.27
CA PRO A 12 -34.45 -4.34 19.00
C PRO A 12 -35.21 -3.27 18.22
N ASP A 13 -36.54 -3.21 18.37
CA ASP A 13 -37.41 -2.26 17.67
C ASP A 13 -37.98 -1.16 18.58
N GLN A 14 -37.46 -1.06 19.82
CA GLN A 14 -37.91 -0.06 20.77
C GLN A 14 -37.07 1.20 20.66
N GLU A 15 -37.59 2.21 19.97
CA GLU A 15 -37.00 3.55 19.95
C GLU A 15 -37.01 4.13 21.37
N VAL A 16 -35.81 4.39 21.89
CA VAL A 16 -35.64 5.05 23.19
C VAL A 16 -35.78 6.55 22.96
N GLU A 17 -36.90 7.12 23.40
CA GLU A 17 -37.02 8.57 23.53
C GLU A 17 -36.00 9.04 24.57
N LEU A 18 -34.89 9.60 24.09
CA LEU A 18 -33.97 10.35 24.92
C LEU A 18 -34.73 11.59 25.38
N THR A 19 -35.03 11.67 26.67
CA THR A 19 -35.56 12.91 27.24
C THR A 19 -34.51 13.99 27.05
N ASP A 20 -34.90 15.12 26.43
CA ASP A 20 -34.12 16.36 26.33
C ASP A 20 -33.93 16.98 27.73
N HIS A 21 -33.26 16.25 28.62
CA HIS A 21 -32.78 16.79 29.86
C HIS A 21 -31.48 17.53 29.57
N ASP A 22 -31.55 18.85 29.68
CA ASP A 22 -30.40 19.73 29.69
C ASP A 22 -29.30 19.13 30.58
N ILE A 23 -28.13 18.92 29.99
CA ILE A 23 -26.95 18.43 30.71
C ILE A 23 -26.73 19.38 31.89
N PRO A 24 -26.67 18.88 33.15
CA PRO A 24 -26.45 19.72 34.32
C PRO A 24 -25.20 20.58 34.10
N LYS A 25 -25.33 21.90 34.29
CA LYS A 25 -24.24 22.87 34.03
C LYS A 25 -22.92 22.49 34.69
N ASP A 26 -22.99 21.88 35.87
CA ASP A 26 -21.84 21.43 36.64
C ASP A 26 -21.01 20.34 35.92
N LEU A 27 -21.64 19.54 35.04
CA LEU A 27 -20.95 18.53 34.23
C LEU A 27 -20.35 19.11 32.95
N ALA A 28 -20.92 20.20 32.43
CA ALA A 28 -20.40 20.89 31.25
C ALA A 28 -19.09 21.64 31.57
N GLU A 29 -18.95 22.18 32.79
CA GLU A 29 -17.71 22.84 33.25
C GLU A 29 -16.56 21.84 33.49
N ALA A 30 -16.87 20.59 33.86
CA ALA A 30 -15.86 19.54 34.04
C ALA A 30 -15.31 18.94 32.72
N LEU A 31 -15.98 19.23 31.59
CA LEU A 31 -15.60 18.76 30.25
C LEU A 31 -14.81 19.82 29.45
N ASP A 32 -14.66 21.04 29.97
CA ASP A 32 -13.85 22.08 29.35
C ASP A 32 -12.36 21.88 29.70
N LEU A 33 -11.72 20.93 29.03
CA LEU A 33 -10.27 20.70 29.09
C LEU A 33 -9.55 21.76 28.25
N SER A 34 -9.51 23.00 28.74
CA SER A 34 -8.59 24.01 28.22
C SER A 34 -7.15 23.59 28.56
N SER A 35 -6.48 23.04 27.55
CA SER A 35 -5.03 22.75 27.54
C SER A 35 -4.24 24.06 27.55
N ASP A 36 -4.04 24.65 28.72
CA ASP A 36 -3.07 25.72 28.94
C ASP A 36 -2.20 25.36 30.15
N SER A 37 -1.16 24.55 29.89
CA SER A 37 -0.13 24.20 30.85
C SER A 37 1.23 24.41 30.19
N GLU A 38 1.60 25.68 30.03
CA GLU A 38 2.99 26.09 29.88
C GLU A 38 3.58 26.37 31.27
N GLU A 39 4.07 25.33 31.95
CA GLU A 39 4.98 25.52 33.08
C GLU A 39 6.43 25.56 32.59
N ALA A 40 7.01 26.75 32.72
CA ALA A 40 8.42 27.04 32.55
C ALA A 40 9.27 26.25 33.56
N VAL A 41 10.03 25.26 33.08
CA VAL A 41 11.06 24.59 33.87
C VAL A 41 12.38 25.36 33.73
N GLY A 42 12.80 25.92 34.86
CA GLY A 42 14.06 26.65 35.01
C GLY A 42 15.29 25.76 34.81
N SER A 43 16.22 26.28 34.02
CA SER A 43 17.55 25.74 33.79
C SER A 43 18.45 25.93 35.02
N GLU A 44 18.78 24.85 35.71
CA GLU A 44 19.82 24.81 36.74
C GLU A 44 21.02 24.00 36.19
N SER A 45 22.12 24.71 35.96
CA SER A 45 23.36 24.20 35.40
C SER A 45 24.21 23.51 36.48
N VAL A 46 24.40 22.20 36.35
CA VAL A 46 25.34 21.40 37.16
C VAL A 46 26.53 21.00 36.30
N GLU A 47 27.70 21.58 36.59
CA GLU A 47 29.00 21.10 36.10
C GLU A 47 29.32 19.75 36.75
N MET A 48 29.53 18.71 35.94
CA MET A 48 30.16 17.46 36.38
C MET A 48 31.47 17.21 35.64
N VAL A 49 32.50 17.03 36.46
CA VAL A 49 33.89 16.69 36.13
C VAL A 49 33.98 15.23 35.63
N PRO A 50 34.77 14.91 34.59
CA PRO A 50 34.89 13.54 34.11
C PRO A 50 35.91 12.77 34.96
N THR A 51 35.49 11.61 35.49
CA THR A 51 36.40 10.60 36.05
C THR A 51 36.28 9.32 35.23
N ALA A 52 37.43 8.76 34.88
CA ALA A 52 37.60 7.72 33.88
C ALA A 52 37.27 6.30 34.39
N THR A 53 36.87 5.44 33.45
CA THR A 53 37.15 4.00 33.34
C THR A 53 36.49 3.05 34.35
N THR A 54 35.57 2.20 33.87
CA THR A 54 35.73 0.72 33.77
C THR A 54 34.46 0.10 33.18
N GLY A 55 34.65 -0.88 32.28
CA GLY A 55 33.59 -1.40 31.40
C GLY A 55 32.48 -2.16 32.13
N SER A 56 31.26 -1.97 31.63
CA SER A 56 30.11 -2.84 31.85
C SER A 56 29.39 -3.03 30.52
N ILE A 57 29.11 -4.29 30.19
CA ILE A 57 28.33 -4.73 29.03
C ILE A 57 26.87 -4.63 29.46
N ASP A 58 26.24 -3.47 29.27
CA ASP A 58 24.81 -3.27 29.45
C ASP A 58 24.39 -2.08 28.58
N ASP A 59 24.37 -2.29 27.26
CA ASP A 59 24.02 -1.25 26.29
C ASP A 59 22.93 -1.75 25.34
N PHE A 60 21.70 -1.83 25.87
CA PHE A 60 20.49 -2.19 25.13
C PHE A 60 19.54 -0.99 24.96
N THR A 61 19.92 0.21 25.42
CA THR A 61 19.06 1.40 25.40
C THR A 61 19.74 2.67 24.90
N ASP A 62 20.83 2.55 24.13
CA ASP A 62 21.41 3.71 23.43
C ASP A 62 20.65 3.95 22.10
N LEU A 63 19.47 4.57 22.22
CA LEU A 63 18.60 4.91 21.09
C LEU A 63 19.07 6.16 20.32
N ASP A 64 20.11 6.86 20.80
CA ASP A 64 20.69 8.05 20.15
C ASP A 64 21.86 7.72 19.19
N ALA A 65 22.19 6.43 19.01
CA ALA A 65 23.19 5.97 18.05
C ALA A 65 22.63 5.76 16.61
N THR A 66 21.55 6.46 16.23
CA THR A 66 20.92 6.34 14.90
C THR A 66 21.63 7.11 13.79
N ILE A 67 22.60 7.98 14.10
CA ILE A 67 23.23 8.85 13.09
C ILE A 67 24.21 8.11 12.16
N ASN A 68 24.65 6.87 12.49
CA ASN A 68 25.59 6.12 11.65
C ASN A 68 25.28 4.61 11.57
N ARG A 69 24.01 4.23 11.40
CA ARG A 69 23.72 2.85 10.99
C ARG A 69 24.02 2.71 9.50
N PRO A 70 24.94 1.81 9.07
CA PRO A 70 24.97 1.40 7.68
C PRO A 70 23.58 0.86 7.34
N SER A 71 23.03 1.28 6.20
CA SER A 71 21.72 0.88 5.72
C SER A 71 21.49 -0.63 5.90
N PRO A 72 20.26 -1.07 6.21
CA PRO A 72 19.95 -2.49 6.38
C PRO A 72 20.52 -3.28 5.21
N VAL A 73 21.40 -4.23 5.53
CA VAL A 73 22.17 -4.99 4.54
C VAL A 73 21.19 -5.66 3.60
N ASN A 74 21.13 -5.17 2.36
CA ASN A 74 20.32 -5.76 1.31
C ASN A 74 20.71 -7.25 1.18
N PRO A 75 19.78 -8.20 1.42
CA PRO A 75 20.08 -9.63 1.34
C PRO A 75 20.43 -10.09 -0.09
N PHE A 76 20.20 -9.22 -1.09
CA PHE A 76 20.55 -9.45 -2.50
C PHE A 76 21.95 -8.93 -2.88
N GLY A 77 22.74 -8.46 -1.92
CA GLY A 77 24.15 -8.07 -2.10
C GLY A 77 24.36 -6.58 -2.35
N GLN A 78 25.64 -6.17 -2.44
CA GLN A 78 25.99 -4.81 -2.83
C GLN A 78 25.69 -4.64 -4.32
N ASN A 79 24.56 -4.01 -4.66
CA ASN A 79 24.18 -3.60 -6.01
C ASN A 79 25.17 -2.54 -6.54
N ARG A 80 26.40 -2.96 -6.86
CA ARG A 80 27.47 -2.10 -7.42
C ARG A 80 27.36 -1.90 -8.93
N GLY A 81 26.46 -2.63 -9.59
CA GLY A 81 26.43 -2.76 -11.05
C GLY A 81 25.18 -2.21 -11.73
N LEU A 82 24.15 -1.85 -10.99
CA LEU A 82 22.98 -1.20 -11.54
C LEU A 82 22.85 0.17 -10.89
N THR A 83 22.58 1.12 -11.75
CA THR A 83 22.55 2.55 -11.53
C THR A 83 21.53 2.88 -10.45
N ALA A 84 21.90 2.72 -9.18
CA ALA A 84 21.59 3.74 -8.18
C ALA A 84 22.31 5.01 -8.64
N SER A 85 21.84 5.61 -9.75
CA SER A 85 22.06 7.03 -9.99
C SER A 85 21.69 7.68 -8.67
N GLU A 86 22.60 8.47 -8.09
CA GLU A 86 22.25 9.34 -6.98
C GLU A 86 20.88 9.92 -7.31
N PRO A 87 19.87 9.75 -6.43
CA PRO A 87 18.52 10.12 -6.76
C PRO A 87 18.55 11.57 -7.25
N PRO A 88 17.87 11.87 -8.38
CA PRO A 88 17.92 13.19 -8.99
C PRO A 88 17.65 14.24 -7.93
N ARG A 89 18.46 15.31 -7.93
CA ARG A 89 18.36 16.33 -6.90
C ARG A 89 16.98 16.97 -7.00
N LEU A 90 16.17 16.81 -5.96
CA LEU A 90 14.85 17.43 -5.87
C LEU A 90 15.02 18.93 -5.64
N VAL A 91 14.90 19.70 -6.72
CA VAL A 91 14.93 21.16 -6.65
C VAL A 91 13.53 21.65 -6.32
N ARG A 92 13.33 22.07 -5.08
CA ARG A 92 12.02 22.54 -4.62
C ARG A 92 11.75 23.94 -5.09
N ARG A 93 10.62 24.11 -5.77
CA ARG A 93 10.12 25.42 -6.15
C ARG A 93 9.20 25.97 -5.07
N PRO A 94 9.31 27.28 -4.75
CA PRO A 94 8.30 27.92 -3.93
C PRO A 94 6.93 27.72 -4.58
N PRO A 95 5.87 27.49 -3.79
CA PRO A 95 4.58 27.10 -4.33
C PRO A 95 4.10 28.16 -5.33
N GLN A 96 3.95 27.77 -6.60
CA GLN A 96 3.39 28.65 -7.63
C GLN A 96 1.89 28.79 -7.40
N ARG A 97 1.50 29.65 -6.45
CA ARG A 97 0.11 29.87 -5.99
C ARG A 97 -0.61 28.55 -5.70
N PRO A 98 -0.59 28.06 -4.45
CA PRO A 98 -1.20 26.77 -4.14
C PRO A 98 -2.65 26.78 -4.62
N ARG A 99 -2.96 25.93 -5.60
CA ARG A 99 -4.33 25.73 -6.07
C ARG A 99 -5.06 24.95 -5.00
N LYS A 100 -5.45 25.64 -3.93
CA LYS A 100 -6.27 25.05 -2.89
C LYS A 100 -7.61 24.69 -3.51
N LEU A 101 -7.89 23.40 -3.60
CA LEU A 101 -9.22 22.92 -3.95
C LEU A 101 -10.24 23.55 -2.99
N SER A 102 -11.32 24.10 -3.53
CA SER A 102 -12.43 24.57 -2.70
C SER A 102 -13.02 23.42 -1.89
N GLY A 103 -13.61 23.68 -0.71
CA GLY A 103 -14.19 22.62 0.12
C GLY A 103 -15.18 21.71 -0.62
N ALA A 104 -15.95 22.28 -1.56
CA ALA A 104 -16.83 21.49 -2.43
C ALA A 104 -16.07 20.57 -3.40
N GLN A 105 -14.94 21.03 -3.95
CA GLN A 105 -14.07 20.18 -4.79
C GLN A 105 -13.37 19.10 -3.96
N GLN A 106 -12.92 19.43 -2.74
CA GLN A 106 -12.32 18.47 -1.81
C GLN A 106 -13.31 17.35 -1.47
N SER A 107 -14.55 17.71 -1.11
CA SER A 107 -15.61 16.73 -0.84
C SER A 107 -15.93 15.86 -2.06
N ARG A 108 -15.98 16.44 -3.26
CA ARG A 108 -16.15 15.66 -4.52
C ARG A 108 -14.99 14.71 -4.78
N LEU A 109 -13.76 15.14 -4.52
CA LEU A 109 -12.57 14.30 -4.67
C LEU A 109 -12.64 13.09 -3.73
N VAL A 110 -12.96 13.32 -2.46
CA VAL A 110 -13.13 12.26 -1.45
C VAL A 110 -14.22 11.26 -1.90
N ALA A 111 -15.41 11.75 -2.24
CA ALA A 111 -16.51 10.89 -2.69
C ALA A 111 -16.16 10.10 -3.96
N TYR A 112 -15.44 10.72 -4.89
CA TYR A 112 -14.97 10.05 -6.10
C TYR A 112 -13.92 8.98 -5.80
N MET A 113 -12.93 9.28 -4.95
CA MET A 113 -11.91 8.33 -4.52
C MET A 113 -12.54 7.13 -3.82
N ASP A 114 -13.46 7.36 -2.89
CA ASP A 114 -14.17 6.29 -2.18
C ASP A 114 -14.96 5.40 -3.15
N ALA A 115 -15.68 6.00 -4.10
CA ALA A 115 -16.41 5.27 -5.13
C ALA A 115 -15.47 4.44 -6.03
N LYS A 116 -14.31 5.00 -6.39
CA LYS A 116 -13.30 4.34 -7.22
C LYS A 116 -12.66 3.15 -6.50
N LEU A 117 -12.27 3.32 -5.24
CA LEU A 117 -11.72 2.23 -4.43
C LEU A 117 -12.76 1.13 -4.19
N LEU A 118 -14.01 1.51 -3.94
CA LEU A 118 -15.10 0.55 -3.82
C LEU A 118 -15.35 -0.23 -5.12
N GLN A 119 -15.22 0.42 -6.28
CA GLN A 119 -15.31 -0.24 -7.58
C GLN A 119 -14.19 -1.27 -7.77
N ILE A 120 -12.94 -0.90 -7.43
CA ILE A 120 -11.79 -1.80 -7.48
C ILE A 120 -12.02 -3.01 -6.57
N GLN A 121 -12.45 -2.76 -5.32
CA GLN A 121 -12.75 -3.83 -4.38
C GLN A 121 -13.87 -4.77 -4.88
N ARG A 122 -14.93 -4.23 -5.48
CA ARG A 122 -16.00 -5.05 -6.08
C ARG A 122 -15.49 -5.89 -7.24
N MET A 123 -14.61 -5.35 -8.09
CA MET A 123 -13.99 -6.12 -9.15
C MET A 123 -13.16 -7.28 -8.58
N PHE A 124 -12.38 -7.01 -7.52
CA PHE A 124 -11.60 -8.03 -6.84
C PHE A 124 -12.47 -9.14 -6.22
N ILE A 125 -13.55 -8.78 -5.52
CA ILE A 125 -14.47 -9.76 -4.94
C ILE A 125 -15.11 -10.63 -6.03
N LYS A 126 -15.48 -10.04 -7.17
CA LYS A 126 -16.00 -10.79 -8.31
C LYS A 126 -14.98 -11.76 -8.90
N TYR A 127 -13.72 -11.33 -9.04
CA TYR A 127 -12.62 -12.22 -9.43
C TYR A 127 -12.52 -13.42 -8.48
N LEU A 128 -12.58 -13.21 -7.17
CA LEU A 128 -12.53 -14.29 -6.18
C LEU A 128 -13.72 -15.25 -6.29
N SER A 129 -14.93 -14.72 -6.54
CA SER A 129 -16.13 -15.54 -6.73
C SER A 129 -15.97 -16.47 -7.93
N LEU A 130 -15.57 -15.92 -9.08
CA LEU A 130 -15.40 -16.68 -10.31
C LEU A 130 -14.34 -17.78 -10.15
N ARG A 131 -13.24 -17.48 -9.46
CA ARG A 131 -12.17 -18.46 -9.27
C ARG A 131 -12.57 -19.63 -8.38
N ASN A 132 -13.35 -19.38 -7.32
CA ASN A 132 -13.79 -20.46 -6.43
C ASN A 132 -14.80 -21.38 -7.12
N ASP A 133 -15.63 -20.84 -8.02
CA ASP A 133 -16.60 -21.63 -8.78
C ASP A 133 -15.90 -22.61 -9.75
N ASP A 134 -14.71 -22.26 -10.27
CA ASP A 134 -13.93 -23.15 -11.14
C ASP A 134 -13.37 -24.36 -10.38
N ASP A 135 -12.90 -24.18 -9.14
CA ASP A 135 -12.29 -25.25 -8.32
C ASP A 135 -13.32 -26.31 -7.86
N GLU A 136 -14.62 -25.97 -7.77
CA GLU A 136 -15.67 -26.91 -7.33
C GLU A 136 -16.23 -27.80 -8.46
N ASN A 137 -16.14 -27.36 -9.72
CA ASN A 137 -16.71 -28.09 -10.86
C ASN A 137 -15.86 -29.29 -11.32
N ASP A 138 -14.59 -29.37 -10.92
CA ASP A 138 -13.67 -30.44 -11.35
C ASP A 138 -13.83 -31.76 -10.56
N VAL A 139 -14.73 -31.83 -9.56
CA VAL A 139 -14.81 -32.98 -8.63
C VAL A 139 -15.90 -34.00 -8.98
N ASP A 140 -16.89 -33.66 -9.81
CA ASP A 140 -18.11 -34.50 -9.96
C ASP A 140 -18.23 -35.32 -11.27
N ASP A 141 -17.30 -35.17 -12.22
CA ASP A 141 -17.42 -35.85 -13.53
C ASP A 141 -16.98 -37.34 -13.56
N GLU A 142 -16.41 -37.88 -12.48
CA GLU A 142 -16.01 -39.31 -12.43
C GLU A 142 -17.12 -40.28 -11.96
N GLN A 143 -18.34 -39.83 -11.61
CA GLN A 143 -19.40 -40.73 -11.12
C GLN A 143 -20.71 -40.76 -11.92
N ALA A 144 -20.82 -40.05 -13.05
CA ALA A 144 -22.09 -39.96 -13.80
C ALA A 144 -22.36 -41.08 -14.84
N GLU A 145 -21.54 -42.12 -14.94
CA GLU A 145 -21.89 -43.33 -15.73
C GLU A 145 -22.64 -44.37 -14.88
N LYS A 146 -23.94 -44.15 -14.63
CA LYS A 146 -25.03 -45.17 -14.53
C LYS A 146 -26.22 -44.65 -13.71
N SER A 147 -27.16 -43.97 -14.37
CA SER A 147 -28.57 -44.08 -14.00
C SER A 147 -29.47 -43.77 -15.18
N PRO A 148 -30.08 -44.79 -15.81
CA PRO A 148 -31.14 -44.58 -16.79
C PRO A 148 -32.48 -44.61 -16.06
N LEU A 149 -33.16 -43.47 -15.91
CA LEU A 149 -34.63 -43.29 -15.83
C LEU A 149 -35.01 -42.02 -15.06
N ALA A 150 -35.30 -40.93 -15.78
CA ALA A 150 -36.40 -40.00 -15.47
C ALA A 150 -36.46 -38.88 -16.53
N GLU A 151 -37.25 -39.09 -17.58
CA GLU A 151 -37.77 -38.00 -18.42
C GLU A 151 -38.88 -37.28 -17.65
N ILE A 152 -38.59 -36.12 -17.05
CA ILE A 152 -39.62 -35.16 -16.62
C ILE A 152 -39.15 -33.75 -16.95
N ASP A 153 -39.78 -33.19 -17.99
CA ASP A 153 -40.15 -31.79 -18.22
C ASP A 153 -39.44 -30.73 -17.36
N ALA A 154 -38.29 -30.24 -17.82
CA ALA A 154 -37.59 -29.10 -17.24
C ALA A 154 -37.58 -27.95 -18.27
N SER A 155 -38.34 -26.90 -17.98
CA SER A 155 -38.16 -25.60 -18.63
C SER A 155 -36.69 -25.18 -18.57
N PRO A 156 -36.12 -24.64 -19.66
CA PRO A 156 -34.72 -24.23 -19.65
C PRO A 156 -34.52 -23.14 -18.60
N PRO A 157 -33.54 -23.29 -17.68
CA PRO A 157 -33.22 -22.25 -16.73
C PRO A 157 -32.83 -20.96 -17.47
N PRO A 158 -33.13 -19.77 -16.89
CA PRO A 158 -32.76 -18.51 -17.50
C PRO A 158 -31.24 -18.50 -17.72
N GLN A 159 -30.85 -18.43 -18.99
CA GLN A 159 -29.46 -18.32 -19.40
C GLN A 159 -28.91 -17.01 -18.80
N ALA A 160 -28.16 -17.10 -17.71
CA ALA A 160 -27.29 -16.02 -17.29
C ALA A 160 -26.32 -15.80 -18.47
N GLU A 161 -26.35 -14.60 -19.04
CA GLU A 161 -25.33 -14.17 -20.01
C GLU A 161 -23.96 -14.51 -19.40
N PRO A 162 -23.09 -15.24 -20.12
CA PRO A 162 -21.79 -15.62 -19.58
C PRO A 162 -21.06 -14.34 -19.17
N ASP A 163 -20.91 -14.14 -17.86
CA ASP A 163 -20.21 -12.99 -17.32
C ASP A 163 -18.80 -13.03 -17.91
N ASP A 164 -18.49 -11.99 -18.67
CA ASP A 164 -17.25 -11.86 -19.44
C ASP A 164 -16.05 -11.80 -18.48
N VAL A 165 -15.48 -12.99 -18.18
CA VAL A 165 -14.35 -13.21 -17.26
C VAL A 165 -13.17 -12.29 -17.58
N SER A 166 -13.03 -11.87 -18.84
CA SER A 166 -12.01 -10.93 -19.29
C SER A 166 -12.05 -9.56 -18.59
N LYS A 167 -13.16 -9.20 -17.95
CA LYS A 167 -13.32 -7.94 -17.21
C LYS A 167 -12.62 -7.94 -15.85
N TYR A 168 -12.26 -9.11 -15.32
CA TYR A 168 -11.73 -9.29 -13.97
C TYR A 168 -10.26 -9.76 -13.97
N THR A 169 -9.50 -9.37 -15.00
CA THR A 169 -8.08 -9.67 -15.13
C THR A 169 -7.22 -8.79 -14.21
N LEU A 170 -6.03 -9.30 -13.88
CA LEU A 170 -5.02 -8.57 -13.11
C LEU A 170 -4.67 -7.23 -13.78
N ASP A 171 -4.41 -7.24 -15.09
CA ASP A 171 -4.12 -6.03 -15.87
C ASP A 171 -5.18 -4.95 -15.66
N ARG A 172 -6.47 -5.32 -15.78
CA ARG A 172 -7.56 -4.38 -15.59
C ARG A 172 -7.62 -3.85 -14.15
N LEU A 173 -7.37 -4.69 -13.15
CA LEU A 173 -7.29 -4.25 -11.76
C LEU A 173 -6.15 -3.24 -11.56
N LEU A 174 -4.95 -3.57 -12.04
CA LEU A 174 -3.77 -2.72 -11.91
C LEU A 174 -3.96 -1.39 -12.64
N GLU A 175 -4.63 -1.38 -13.80
CA GLU A 175 -5.02 -0.16 -14.50
C GLU A 175 -5.94 0.71 -13.65
N GLN A 176 -6.95 0.11 -12.99
CA GLN A 176 -7.85 0.87 -12.11
C GLN A 176 -7.13 1.42 -10.86
N VAL A 177 -6.22 0.64 -10.26
CA VAL A 177 -5.41 1.08 -9.12
C VAL A 177 -4.45 2.20 -9.55
N THR A 178 -3.77 2.04 -10.69
CA THR A 178 -2.90 3.07 -11.28
C THR A 178 -3.68 4.36 -11.49
N SER A 179 -4.88 4.27 -12.04
CA SER A 179 -5.77 5.42 -12.22
C SER A 179 -6.11 6.13 -10.90
N ALA A 180 -6.32 5.39 -9.81
CA ALA A 180 -6.57 5.96 -8.48
C ALA A 180 -5.32 6.67 -7.92
N VAL A 181 -4.14 6.05 -8.07
CA VAL A 181 -2.85 6.63 -7.66
C VAL A 181 -2.56 7.93 -8.43
N LEU A 182 -2.75 7.91 -9.75
CA LEU A 182 -2.57 9.10 -10.60
C LEU A 182 -3.55 10.21 -10.25
N LEU A 183 -4.79 9.87 -9.88
CA LEU A 183 -5.75 10.88 -9.46
C LEU A 183 -5.34 11.58 -8.16
N LEU A 184 -4.81 10.83 -7.19
CA LEU A 184 -4.25 11.41 -5.97
C LEU A 184 -3.06 12.33 -6.30
N TRP A 185 -2.18 11.87 -7.18
CA TRP A 185 -1.04 12.65 -7.64
C TRP A 185 -1.46 13.97 -8.31
N VAL A 186 -2.36 13.91 -9.30
CA VAL A 186 -2.92 15.08 -10.00
C VAL A 186 -3.60 16.03 -9.01
N SER A 187 -4.26 15.51 -7.97
CA SER A 187 -4.93 16.35 -6.96
C SER A 187 -3.95 17.20 -6.15
N LEU A 188 -2.70 16.75 -6.00
CA LEU A 188 -1.65 17.43 -5.23
C LEU A 188 -0.78 18.33 -6.11
N TYR A 189 -0.32 17.81 -7.25
CA TYR A 189 0.69 18.48 -8.09
C TYR A 189 0.11 19.09 -9.36
N GLY A 190 -1.12 18.74 -9.74
CA GLY A 190 -1.72 19.21 -11.00
C GLY A 190 -1.02 18.71 -12.26
N THR A 191 -0.15 17.71 -12.14
CA THR A 191 0.56 17.05 -13.25
C THR A 191 0.05 15.62 -13.41
N GLU A 192 0.03 15.11 -14.64
CA GLU A 192 -0.48 13.76 -14.93
C GLU A 192 0.58 12.66 -14.76
N LYS A 193 1.86 13.04 -14.68
CA LYS A 193 2.98 12.10 -14.61
C LYS A 193 3.66 12.19 -13.26
N ILE A 194 3.83 11.04 -12.61
CA ILE A 194 4.68 10.87 -11.43
C ILE A 194 6.12 10.81 -11.94
N PRO A 195 7.02 11.67 -11.47
CA PRO A 195 8.42 11.62 -11.87
C PRO A 195 9.09 10.38 -11.30
N ALA A 196 9.96 9.74 -12.08
CA ALA A 196 10.80 8.66 -11.58
C ALA A 196 11.97 9.28 -10.80
N ILE A 197 12.01 9.02 -9.49
CA ILE A 197 13.14 9.38 -8.63
C ILE A 197 14.01 8.16 -8.43
N TYR A 198 13.34 7.06 -8.10
CA TYR A 198 13.86 5.71 -8.07
C TYR A 198 13.28 4.94 -9.24
N HIS A 199 13.98 3.86 -9.61
CA HIS A 199 13.51 2.92 -10.62
C HIS A 199 13.33 3.53 -12.01
N SER A 200 14.25 4.40 -12.45
CA SER A 200 14.29 4.90 -13.83
C SER A 200 14.33 3.77 -14.88
N ASN A 201 14.79 2.58 -14.48
CA ASN A 201 14.78 1.38 -15.32
C ASN A 201 13.39 0.75 -15.50
N LEU A 202 12.45 1.01 -14.58
CA LEU A 202 11.07 0.53 -14.62
C LEU A 202 10.10 1.59 -15.15
N ALA A 203 10.42 2.86 -14.98
CA ALA A 203 9.60 3.95 -15.48
C ALA A 203 10.01 4.30 -16.92
N ASP A 204 9.03 4.45 -17.82
CA ASP A 204 9.24 4.93 -19.20
C ASP A 204 9.68 6.42 -19.30
N SER A 205 10.24 6.97 -18.22
CA SER A 205 10.70 8.36 -18.14
C SER A 205 12.22 8.41 -18.15
N GLU A 206 12.77 9.15 -19.10
CA GLU A 206 14.18 9.54 -19.11
C GLU A 206 14.54 10.22 -17.77
N PRO A 207 15.69 9.87 -17.16
CA PRO A 207 16.13 10.50 -15.94
C PRO A 207 16.43 11.98 -16.19
N GLU A 208 15.68 12.87 -15.54
CA GLU A 208 15.99 14.30 -15.52
C GLU A 208 17.03 14.56 -14.42
N ASP A 209 18.11 15.28 -14.75
CA ASP A 209 19.17 15.61 -13.79
C ASP A 209 18.64 16.43 -12.60
N GLU A 210 17.61 17.24 -12.82
CA GLU A 210 16.96 18.08 -11.80
C GLU A 210 15.43 18.00 -11.92
N LEU A 211 14.80 17.34 -10.95
CA LEU A 211 13.34 17.31 -10.83
C LEU A 211 12.84 18.53 -10.08
N GLN A 212 12.05 19.35 -10.77
CA GLN A 212 11.44 20.55 -10.21
C GLN A 212 10.06 20.21 -9.67
N ILE A 213 9.97 20.03 -8.35
CA ILE A 213 8.73 19.70 -7.66
C ILE A 213 8.27 20.90 -6.84
N ASP A 214 7.00 21.26 -6.99
CA ASP A 214 6.38 22.32 -6.20
C ASP A 214 6.20 21.85 -4.74
N LEU A 215 6.54 22.73 -3.79
CA LEU A 215 6.24 22.53 -2.38
C LEU A 215 4.73 22.47 -2.16
N ILE A 216 4.27 21.43 -1.46
CA ILE A 216 2.86 21.30 -1.08
C ILE A 216 2.62 22.04 0.24
N ASP A 217 1.57 22.85 0.29
CA ASP A 217 1.05 23.36 1.56
C ASP A 217 0.22 22.25 2.24
N PRO A 218 0.58 21.81 3.47
CA PRO A 218 -0.19 20.80 4.21
C PRO A 218 -1.68 21.13 4.34
N SER A 219 -2.06 22.41 4.32
CA SER A 219 -3.47 22.83 4.38
C SER A 219 -4.29 22.47 3.14
N THR A 220 -3.63 22.04 2.07
CA THR A 220 -4.24 21.57 0.81
C THR A 220 -4.38 20.04 0.75
N VAL A 221 -3.74 19.33 1.69
CA VAL A 221 -3.81 17.88 1.81
C VAL A 221 -5.14 17.50 2.48
N VAL A 222 -5.93 16.70 1.78
CA VAL A 222 -7.25 16.18 2.15
C VAL A 222 -7.19 14.66 2.17
N GLY A 223 -6.42 14.11 3.11
CA GLY A 223 -6.36 12.66 3.33
C GLY A 223 -5.62 11.84 2.27
N GLN A 224 -4.89 12.46 1.33
CA GLN A 224 -4.10 11.71 0.33
C GLN A 224 -3.12 10.71 0.95
N PRO A 225 -2.40 11.01 2.06
CA PRO A 225 -1.56 10.01 2.72
C PRO A 225 -2.35 8.78 3.18
N ALA A 226 -3.53 8.98 3.76
CA ALA A 226 -4.40 7.90 4.21
C ALA A 226 -4.91 7.06 3.03
N TYR A 227 -5.29 7.69 1.91
CA TYR A 227 -5.66 6.97 0.70
C TYR A 227 -4.50 6.19 0.08
N LEU A 228 -3.28 6.75 0.07
CA LEU A 228 -2.11 6.07 -0.45
C LEU A 228 -1.77 4.82 0.37
N ILE A 229 -1.80 4.95 1.70
CA ILE A 229 -1.63 3.81 2.63
C ILE A 229 -2.70 2.75 2.38
N ARG A 230 -3.96 3.16 2.22
CA ARG A 230 -5.06 2.25 1.93
C ARG A 230 -4.88 1.53 0.60
N ILE A 231 -4.55 2.25 -0.47
CA ILE A 231 -4.30 1.67 -1.79
C ILE A 231 -3.18 0.65 -1.72
N MET A 232 -2.09 0.96 -1.03
CA MET A 232 -0.96 0.05 -0.84
C MET A 232 -1.35 -1.21 -0.06
N GLY A 233 -2.12 -1.06 1.02
CA GLY A 233 -2.62 -2.19 1.80
C GLY A 233 -3.55 -3.08 0.98
N ASP A 234 -4.55 -2.48 0.32
CA ASP A 234 -5.49 -3.18 -0.54
C ASP A 234 -4.77 -3.87 -1.71
N LEU A 235 -3.77 -3.23 -2.33
CA LEU A 235 -2.96 -3.81 -3.40
C LEU A 235 -2.18 -5.04 -2.92
N ALA A 236 -1.57 -4.99 -1.73
CA ALA A 236 -0.88 -6.14 -1.16
C ALA A 236 -1.84 -7.34 -0.99
N ASP A 237 -3.05 -7.09 -0.49
CA ASP A 237 -4.07 -8.13 -0.34
C ASP A 237 -4.57 -8.68 -1.69
N TYR A 238 -4.65 -7.82 -2.72
CA TYR A 238 -5.00 -8.26 -4.07
C TYR A 238 -3.91 -9.17 -4.64
N LEU A 239 -2.65 -8.72 -4.62
CA LEU A 239 -1.50 -9.48 -5.14
C LEU A 239 -1.33 -10.84 -4.46
N GLU A 240 -1.78 -10.96 -3.21
CA GLU A 240 -1.78 -12.24 -2.50
C GLU A 240 -2.66 -13.27 -3.22
N LYS A 241 -3.82 -12.85 -3.72
CA LYS A 241 -4.81 -13.74 -4.34
C LYS A 241 -4.66 -13.88 -5.85
N TYR A 242 -4.13 -12.89 -6.57
CA TYR A 242 -3.84 -13.05 -7.99
C TYR A 242 -2.66 -14.02 -8.21
N ARG A 243 -2.72 -14.77 -9.31
CA ARG A 243 -1.59 -15.57 -9.81
C ARG A 243 -0.78 -14.70 -10.77
N LEU A 244 0.54 -14.83 -10.70
CA LEU A 244 1.48 -14.11 -11.55
C LEU A 244 2.16 -15.16 -12.43
N ASP A 245 1.46 -15.55 -13.48
CA ASP A 245 1.86 -16.70 -14.31
C ASP A 245 2.80 -16.30 -15.46
N SER A 246 2.90 -15.00 -15.74
CA SER A 246 3.74 -14.47 -16.81
C SER A 246 4.69 -13.38 -16.32
N PHE A 247 5.81 -13.22 -17.03
CA PHE A 247 6.74 -12.13 -16.80
C PHE A 247 6.09 -10.75 -16.98
N GLN A 248 5.11 -10.65 -17.89
CA GLN A 248 4.38 -9.41 -18.13
C GLN A 248 3.57 -8.99 -16.89
N ASP A 249 2.94 -9.94 -16.20
CA ASP A 249 2.17 -9.66 -14.97
C ASP A 249 3.07 -9.04 -13.90
N PHE A 250 4.23 -9.65 -13.70
CA PHE A 250 5.24 -9.14 -12.79
C PHE A 250 5.70 -7.73 -13.18
N GLN A 251 6.00 -7.47 -14.45
CA GLN A 251 6.39 -6.15 -14.92
C GLN A 251 5.31 -5.09 -14.64
N LEU A 252 4.04 -5.40 -14.89
CA LEU A 252 2.92 -4.48 -14.61
C LEU A 252 2.81 -4.16 -13.11
N VAL A 253 2.99 -5.16 -12.26
CA VAL A 253 3.00 -4.97 -10.80
C VAL A 253 4.19 -4.10 -10.40
N LEU A 254 5.41 -4.43 -10.85
CA LEU A 254 6.61 -3.66 -10.55
C LEU A 254 6.49 -2.19 -10.96
N GLU A 255 5.95 -1.92 -12.15
CA GLU A 255 5.75 -0.56 -12.65
C GLU A 255 4.79 0.24 -11.74
N LEU A 256 3.69 -0.37 -11.30
CA LEU A 256 2.78 0.25 -10.35
C LEU A 256 3.46 0.50 -8.99
N LEU A 257 4.20 -0.48 -8.47
CA LEU A 257 4.90 -0.34 -7.18
C LEU A 257 5.97 0.76 -7.24
N ALA A 258 6.71 0.87 -8.34
CA ALA A 258 7.68 1.94 -8.58
C ALA A 258 7.01 3.32 -8.60
N LYS A 259 5.84 3.46 -9.24
CA LYS A 259 5.06 4.70 -9.22
C LYS A 259 4.62 5.09 -7.81
N ILE A 260 4.16 4.12 -7.02
CA ILE A 260 3.74 4.38 -5.64
C ILE A 260 4.94 4.72 -4.75
N ASP A 261 6.06 4.01 -4.89
CA ASP A 261 7.31 4.26 -4.17
C ASP A 261 7.82 5.69 -4.43
N ASN A 262 7.86 6.09 -5.71
CA ASN A 262 8.21 7.45 -6.11
C ASN A 262 7.25 8.49 -5.51
N PHE A 263 5.94 8.25 -5.59
CA PHE A 263 4.95 9.16 -5.02
C PHE A 263 5.12 9.30 -3.49
N ALA A 264 5.20 8.19 -2.76
CA ALA A 264 5.36 8.20 -1.31
C ALA A 264 6.66 8.87 -0.89
N SER A 265 7.78 8.60 -1.59
CA SER A 265 9.08 9.22 -1.33
C SER A 265 9.02 10.75 -1.42
N ILE A 266 8.34 11.28 -2.45
CA ILE A 266 8.18 12.75 -2.62
C ILE A 266 7.36 13.36 -1.50
N LEU A 267 6.33 12.63 -1.02
CA LEU A 267 5.50 13.10 0.09
C LEU A 267 6.23 13.04 1.43
N ILE A 268 7.03 12.01 1.66
CA ILE A 268 7.82 11.84 2.89
C ILE A 268 8.94 12.89 2.95
N ASP A 269 9.56 13.22 1.82
CA ASP A 269 10.68 14.15 1.78
C ASP A 269 10.28 15.60 2.05
N GLN A 270 9.00 15.96 2.19
CA GLN A 270 8.58 17.34 2.46
C GLN A 270 9.16 17.85 3.81
N THR A 271 10.23 18.66 3.73
CA THR A 271 11.07 19.07 4.88
C THR A 271 10.49 20.19 5.74
N GLU A 272 9.69 21.11 5.18
CA GLU A 272 9.20 22.26 5.95
C GLU A 272 8.08 21.87 6.92
N LYS A 273 7.16 21.03 6.44
CA LYS A 273 6.06 20.49 7.22
C LYS A 273 5.77 19.07 6.71
N PRO A 274 5.99 18.04 7.53
CA PRO A 274 5.82 16.67 7.08
C PRO A 274 4.35 16.43 6.74
N ILE A 275 4.08 16.02 5.50
CA ILE A 275 2.74 15.59 5.06
C ILE A 275 2.42 14.21 5.63
N PHE A 276 3.43 13.35 5.69
CA PHE A 276 3.37 12.05 6.35
C PHE A 276 3.68 12.19 7.83
N SER A 277 2.72 11.84 8.69
CA SER A 277 2.98 11.71 10.12
C SER A 277 3.93 10.54 10.39
N THR A 278 4.56 10.51 11.57
CA THR A 278 5.39 9.37 12.01
C THR A 278 4.61 8.07 12.00
N THR A 279 3.34 8.10 12.42
CA THR A 279 2.45 6.93 12.39
C THR A 279 2.18 6.46 10.95
N ASP A 280 1.98 7.39 10.02
CA ASP A 280 1.79 7.06 8.59
C ASP A 280 3.03 6.41 7.99
N LYS A 281 4.22 6.90 8.36
CA LYS A 281 5.50 6.31 7.94
C LYS A 281 5.64 4.86 8.40
N VAL A 282 5.38 4.59 9.69
CA VAL A 282 5.45 3.23 10.25
C VAL A 282 4.44 2.30 9.59
N ARG A 283 3.21 2.77 9.34
CA ARG A 283 2.19 1.97 8.64
C ARG A 283 2.58 1.66 7.21
N MET A 284 3.11 2.66 6.48
CA MET A 284 3.59 2.47 5.11
C MET A 284 4.76 1.48 5.07
N ASP A 285 5.74 1.64 5.96
CA ASP A 285 6.90 0.76 6.08
C ASP A 285 6.49 -0.70 6.30
N SER A 286 5.56 -0.95 7.22
CA SER A 286 5.02 -2.28 7.48
C SER A 286 4.34 -2.91 6.24
N ILE A 287 3.54 -2.12 5.51
CA ILE A 287 2.88 -2.59 4.28
C ILE A 287 3.89 -2.88 3.18
N VAL A 288 4.88 -2.00 3.02
CA VAL A 288 5.98 -2.16 2.06
C VAL A 288 6.76 -3.44 2.31
N GLN A 289 7.16 -3.70 3.55
CA GLN A 289 7.88 -4.92 3.92
C GLN A 289 7.04 -6.18 3.63
N ARG A 290 5.75 -6.17 4.00
CA ARG A 290 4.82 -7.27 3.68
C ARG A 290 4.74 -7.50 2.16
N THR A 291 4.59 -6.43 1.40
CA THR A 291 4.47 -6.50 -0.07
C THR A 291 5.75 -7.01 -0.71
N LYS A 292 6.93 -6.61 -0.20
CA LYS A 292 8.23 -7.08 -0.67
C LYS A 292 8.37 -8.60 -0.47
N ILE A 293 8.07 -9.10 0.73
CA ILE A 293 8.10 -10.53 1.03
C ILE A 293 7.15 -11.30 0.11
N LEU A 294 5.94 -10.77 -0.09
CA LEU A 294 4.95 -11.36 -0.98
C LEU A 294 5.46 -11.45 -2.42
N MET A 295 6.05 -10.37 -2.96
CA MET A 295 6.58 -10.35 -4.32
C MET A 295 7.74 -11.34 -4.52
N VAL A 296 8.61 -11.47 -3.52
CA VAL A 296 9.69 -12.48 -3.54
C VAL A 296 9.11 -13.89 -3.58
N ALA A 297 8.15 -14.20 -2.69
CA ALA A 297 7.52 -15.51 -2.64
C ALA A 297 6.82 -15.87 -3.97
N LYS A 298 6.05 -14.93 -4.55
CA LYS A 298 5.40 -15.13 -5.84
C LYS A 298 6.41 -15.36 -6.97
N PHE A 299 7.54 -14.66 -6.95
CA PHE A 299 8.58 -14.83 -7.95
C PHE A 299 9.28 -16.19 -7.83
N GLU A 300 9.52 -16.68 -6.61
CA GLU A 300 10.05 -18.02 -6.36
C GLU A 300 9.09 -19.12 -6.86
N GLU A 301 7.77 -18.95 -6.63
CA GLU A 301 6.74 -19.84 -7.17
C GLU A 301 6.77 -19.89 -8.71
N PHE A 302 6.84 -18.72 -9.35
CA PHE A 302 6.96 -18.61 -10.80
C PHE A 302 8.23 -19.27 -11.33
N GLN A 303 9.37 -19.03 -10.68
CA GLN A 303 10.64 -19.66 -11.05
C GLN A 303 10.56 -21.19 -10.97
N ALA A 304 9.98 -21.72 -9.89
CA ALA A 304 9.80 -23.16 -9.73
C ALA A 304 8.90 -23.76 -10.82
N ALA A 305 7.83 -23.06 -11.22
CA ALA A 305 6.95 -23.49 -12.31
C ALA A 305 7.69 -23.52 -13.66
N VAL A 306 8.52 -22.52 -13.94
CA VAL A 306 9.36 -22.48 -15.14
C VAL A 306 10.36 -23.65 -15.16
N ASP A 307 11.09 -23.88 -14.06
CA ASP A 307 12.06 -24.97 -13.96
C ASP A 307 11.40 -26.37 -14.06
N ALA A 308 10.18 -26.53 -13.54
CA ALA A 308 9.41 -27.76 -13.68
C ALA A 308 9.04 -28.03 -15.15
N SER A 309 8.56 -27.00 -15.88
CA SER A 309 8.20 -27.13 -17.29
C SER A 309 9.39 -27.51 -18.19
N GLU A 310 10.60 -27.02 -17.89
CA GLU A 310 11.81 -27.37 -18.64
C GLU A 310 12.24 -28.83 -18.43
N THR A 311 11.93 -29.41 -17.27
CA THR A 311 12.32 -30.78 -16.95
C THR A 311 11.53 -31.80 -17.78
N ASP A 312 10.26 -31.50 -18.06
CA ASP A 312 9.38 -32.33 -18.89
C ASP A 312 9.68 -32.18 -20.40
N GLU A 313 10.14 -31.00 -20.84
CA GLU A 313 10.40 -30.70 -22.25
C GLU A 313 11.81 -31.05 -22.75
N ARG A 314 12.64 -31.77 -21.98
CA ARG A 314 14.03 -32.19 -22.36
C ARG A 314 14.16 -32.96 -23.69
N GLY A 315 13.06 -33.28 -24.37
CA GLY A 315 13.04 -33.81 -25.74
C GLY A 315 12.96 -32.77 -26.88
N LYS A 316 12.57 -31.51 -26.63
CA LYS A 316 12.38 -30.49 -27.69
C LYS A 316 13.16 -29.21 -27.37
N ARG A 317 14.37 -29.13 -27.95
CA ARG A 317 15.23 -27.94 -27.89
C ARG A 317 14.53 -26.74 -28.55
N GLY A 318 14.01 -25.79 -27.77
CA GLY A 318 13.52 -24.55 -28.39
C GLY A 318 12.71 -23.59 -27.53
N ALA A 319 13.15 -23.23 -26.31
CA ALA A 319 12.66 -22.01 -25.66
C ALA A 319 13.67 -21.50 -24.62
N HIS A 320 14.58 -20.61 -25.02
CA HIS A 320 15.56 -19.97 -24.13
C HIS A 320 15.16 -18.55 -23.69
N SER A 321 13.97 -18.06 -24.05
CA SER A 321 13.66 -16.63 -23.91
C SER A 321 13.32 -16.17 -22.50
N GLY A 322 12.86 -17.06 -21.60
CA GLY A 322 12.45 -16.68 -20.25
C GLY A 322 13.62 -16.59 -19.27
N ARG A 323 14.61 -17.48 -19.40
CA ARG A 323 15.68 -17.67 -18.42
C ARG A 323 16.63 -16.47 -18.31
N ASP A 324 16.83 -15.78 -19.42
CA ASP A 324 17.75 -14.63 -19.49
C ASP A 324 17.21 -13.39 -18.73
N LEU A 325 15.90 -13.33 -18.45
CA LEU A 325 15.26 -12.20 -17.75
C LEU A 325 15.18 -12.37 -16.23
N LEU A 326 15.37 -13.59 -15.69
CA LEU A 326 15.27 -13.85 -14.26
C LEU A 326 16.26 -13.03 -13.41
N PRO A 327 17.56 -12.91 -13.77
CA PRO A 327 18.51 -12.15 -12.97
C PRO A 327 18.14 -10.66 -12.88
N THR A 328 17.65 -10.08 -13.98
CA THR A 328 17.17 -8.70 -14.02
C THR A 328 15.99 -8.53 -13.08
N TYR A 329 15.05 -9.47 -13.09
CA TYR A 329 13.87 -9.38 -12.25
C TYR A 329 14.16 -9.55 -10.76
N GLN A 330 15.00 -10.52 -10.40
CA GLN A 330 15.42 -10.76 -9.02
C GLN A 330 16.02 -9.48 -8.41
N LEU A 331 16.79 -8.76 -9.22
CA LEU A 331 17.33 -7.48 -8.80
C LEU A 331 16.25 -6.40 -8.71
N LEU A 332 15.37 -6.28 -9.71
CA LEU A 332 14.26 -5.30 -9.66
C LEU A 332 13.38 -5.49 -8.42
N VAL A 333 13.05 -6.73 -8.05
CA VAL A 333 12.32 -7.06 -6.81
C VAL A 333 13.09 -6.65 -5.57
N GLY A 334 14.42 -6.83 -5.59
CA GLY A 334 15.30 -6.38 -4.52
C GLY A 334 15.28 -4.87 -4.34
N GLU A 335 15.18 -4.12 -5.43
CA GLU A 335 15.22 -2.66 -5.48
C GLU A 335 13.87 -2.00 -5.15
N ILE A 336 12.72 -2.67 -5.36
CA ILE A 336 11.41 -2.07 -5.03
C ILE A 336 11.40 -1.61 -3.56
N TYR A 337 10.87 -0.40 -3.38
CA TYR A 337 10.66 0.24 -2.09
C TYR A 337 11.93 0.62 -1.33
N GLU A 338 13.11 0.60 -1.96
CA GLU A 338 14.28 1.26 -1.36
C GLU A 338 13.98 2.75 -1.07
N GLY A 339 13.19 3.42 -1.94
CA GLY A 339 12.77 4.80 -1.76
C GLY A 339 12.03 5.06 -0.45
N ILE A 340 10.93 4.33 -0.20
CA ILE A 340 10.18 4.40 1.06
C ILE A 340 11.04 3.93 2.23
N THR A 341 11.65 2.74 2.14
CA THR A 341 12.35 2.09 3.27
C THR A 341 13.50 2.94 3.81
N ASP A 342 14.29 3.55 2.92
CA ASP A 342 15.40 4.43 3.32
C ASP A 342 14.93 5.70 4.03
N ARG A 343 13.69 6.15 3.78
CA ARG A 343 13.10 7.38 4.36
C ARG A 343 12.23 7.13 5.58
N THR A 344 11.78 5.90 5.75
CA THR A 344 10.99 5.46 6.92
C THR A 344 11.87 4.88 8.02
N SER A 345 13.15 4.60 7.77
CA SER A 345 14.10 4.25 8.83
C SER A 345 14.32 5.45 9.75
N ILE A 346 13.62 5.44 10.88
CA ILE A 346 13.75 6.42 11.97
C ILE A 346 14.97 6.12 12.81
#